data_AF-A0A8J4WVX1-F1
#
_entry.id   AF-A0A8J4WVX1-F1
#
_cell.length_a   1.000
_cell.length_b   1.000
_cell.length_c   1.000
_cell.angle_alpha   90.00
_cell.angle_beta   90.00
_cell.angle_gamma   90.00
#
_symmetry.space_group_name_H-M   'P 1'
#
loop_
_entity.id
_entity.type
_entity.pdbx_description
1 polymer ?
#
loop_
_entity_poly.entity_id
_entity_poly.type
_entity_poly.pdbx_seq_one_letter_code
_entity_poly.pdbx_strand_id
1 'polypeptide(L)'
;MELHSVLLTTGASAGFFTLLNRGLETLHIPETAQRNVWKWRNISTSFIHSLITGIWAVLCFYMHPQMAEDLIETHSVFSHALVCVSIGYFIYDFFDMVFNQKINQSWELLFHHMV
;
A
#
# COMPACT_ATOMS: atom_id res chain seq x y z
N MET A 1 -3.51 18.50 6.22
CA MET A 1 -4.82 18.04 5.69
C MET A 1 -5.82 18.00 6.83
N GLU A 2 -7.10 18.25 6.58
CA GLU A 2 -8.13 18.09 7.62
C GLU A 2 -8.37 16.60 7.93
N LEU A 3 -8.78 16.28 9.17
CA LEU A 3 -9.02 14.91 9.62
C LEU A 3 -10.00 14.16 8.72
N HIS A 4 -11.08 14.82 8.29
CA HIS A 4 -12.05 14.22 7.36
C HIS A 4 -11.41 13.81 6.04
N SER A 5 -10.52 14.63 5.49
CA SER A 5 -9.80 14.33 4.25
C SER A 5 -8.81 13.18 4.43
N VAL A 6 -8.19 13.06 5.59
CA VAL A 6 -7.30 11.93 5.93
C VAL A 6 -8.11 10.64 5.97
N LEU A 7 -9.19 10.61 6.77
CA LEU A 7 -10.05 9.43 6.90
C LEU A 7 -10.64 9.00 5.55
N LEU A 8 -11.12 9.97 4.76
CA LEU A 8 -11.67 9.72 3.43
C LEU A 8 -10.60 9.12 2.49
N THR A 9 -9.42 9.75 2.41
CA THR A 9 -8.34 9.29 1.51
C THR A 9 -7.84 7.91 1.91
N THR A 10 -7.63 7.66 3.19
CA THR A 10 -7.20 6.35 3.71
C THR A 10 -8.26 5.27 3.46
N GLY A 11 -9.53 5.55 3.75
CA GLY A 11 -10.63 4.61 3.49
C GLY A 11 -10.82 4.31 2.00
N ALA A 12 -10.77 5.35 1.16
CA ALA A 12 -10.83 5.21 -0.29
C ALA A 12 -9.66 4.39 -0.83
N SER A 13 -8.46 4.57 -0.28
CA SER A 13 -7.29 3.79 -0.64
C SER A 13 -7.44 2.31 -0.27
N ALA A 14 -7.90 1.97 0.94
CA ALA A 14 -8.18 0.59 1.31
C ALA A 14 -9.22 -0.07 0.37
N GLY A 15 -10.27 0.68 0.01
CA GLY A 15 -11.25 0.25 -1.00
C GLY A 15 -10.64 0.04 -2.38
N PHE A 16 -9.78 0.96 -2.83
CA PHE A 16 -9.05 0.84 -4.10
C PHE A 16 -8.21 -0.43 -4.14
N PHE A 17 -7.41 -0.72 -3.12
CA PHE A 17 -6.57 -1.93 -3.10
C PHE A 17 -7.40 -3.22 -3.01
N THR A 18 -8.56 -3.17 -2.36
CA THR A 18 -9.53 -4.28 -2.38
C THR A 18 -10.04 -4.55 -3.80
N LEU A 19 -10.42 -3.48 -4.53
CA LEU A 19 -10.88 -3.60 -5.92
C LEU A 19 -9.74 -4.04 -6.85
N LEU A 20 -8.53 -3.53 -6.64
CA LEU A 20 -7.34 -3.91 -7.39
C LEU A 20 -7.07 -5.41 -7.24
N ASN A 21 -7.04 -5.92 -6.00
CA ASN A 21 -6.83 -7.34 -5.75
C ASN A 21 -7.93 -8.22 -6.38
N ARG A 22 -9.19 -7.77 -6.38
CA ARG A 22 -10.27 -8.45 -7.12
C ARG A 22 -10.05 -8.40 -8.64
N GLY A 23 -9.60 -7.28 -9.18
CA GLY A 23 -9.25 -7.15 -10.59
C GLY A 23 -8.14 -8.11 -11.02
N LEU A 24 -7.13 -8.34 -10.15
CA LEU A 24 -6.05 -9.29 -10.40
C LEU A 24 -6.54 -10.74 -10.54
N GLU A 25 -7.75 -11.09 -10.08
CA GLU A 25 -8.35 -12.42 -10.33
C GLU A 25 -8.59 -12.70 -11.81
N THR A 26 -8.79 -11.64 -12.59
CA THR A 26 -9.04 -11.76 -14.03
C THR A 26 -7.77 -11.97 -14.86
N LEU A 27 -6.60 -11.76 -14.25
CA LEU A 27 -5.32 -11.94 -14.94
C LEU A 27 -4.96 -13.42 -15.01
N HIS A 28 -4.23 -13.77 -16.07
CA HIS A 28 -3.70 -15.11 -16.22
C HIS A 28 -2.64 -15.38 -15.15
N ILE A 29 -2.87 -16.42 -14.34
CA ILE A 29 -1.95 -16.81 -13.27
C ILE A 29 -0.88 -17.74 -13.87
N PRO A 30 0.43 -17.39 -13.76
CA PRO A 30 1.49 -18.25 -14.26
C PRO A 30 1.49 -19.60 -13.56
N GLU A 31 1.87 -20.67 -14.26
CA GLU A 31 1.89 -22.04 -13.72
C GLU A 31 2.72 -22.15 -12.43
N THR A 32 3.84 -21.41 -12.34
CA THR A 32 4.70 -21.34 -11.15
C THR A 32 4.00 -20.80 -9.90
N ALA A 33 2.96 -19.98 -10.09
CA ALA A 33 2.20 -19.32 -9.05
C ALA A 33 0.92 -20.07 -8.66
N GLN A 34 0.48 -21.07 -9.45
CA GLN A 34 -0.75 -21.83 -9.16
C GLN A 34 -0.73 -22.57 -7.82
N ARG A 35 0.46 -22.93 -7.33
CA ARG A 35 0.63 -23.56 -6.01
C ARG A 35 0.17 -22.66 -4.85
N ASN A 36 0.24 -21.35 -5.02
CA ASN A 36 -0.24 -20.38 -4.02
C ASN A 36 -0.73 -19.10 -4.72
N VAL A 37 -1.93 -19.22 -5.30
CA VAL A 37 -2.61 -18.14 -6.04
C VAL A 37 -2.80 -16.91 -5.15
N TRP A 38 -3.17 -17.09 -3.88
CA TRP A 38 -3.34 -15.99 -2.94
C TRP A 38 -2.02 -15.20 -2.76
N LYS A 39 -0.91 -15.89 -2.50
CA LYS A 39 0.40 -15.23 -2.30
C LYS A 39 0.83 -14.47 -3.55
N TRP A 40 0.57 -15.01 -4.74
CA TRP A 40 0.85 -14.31 -6.00
C TRP A 40 0.06 -13.00 -6.09
N ARG A 41 -1.25 -13.04 -5.79
CA ARG A 41 -2.11 -11.85 -5.79
C ARG A 41 -1.67 -10.81 -4.77
N ASN A 42 -1.31 -11.25 -3.55
CA ASN A 42 -0.81 -10.37 -2.51
C ASN A 42 0.45 -9.65 -2.99
N ILE A 43 1.45 -10.40 -3.47
CA ILE A 43 2.70 -9.84 -4.00
C ILE A 43 2.45 -8.87 -5.17
N SER A 44 1.55 -9.22 -6.10
CA SER A 44 1.19 -8.32 -7.22
C SER A 44 0.55 -7.03 -6.72
N THR A 45 -0.32 -7.10 -5.72
CA THR A 45 -0.95 -5.92 -5.11
C THR A 45 0.10 -5.05 -4.40
N SER A 46 0.98 -5.66 -3.60
CA SER A 46 2.11 -4.97 -2.94
C SER A 46 3.06 -4.32 -3.95
N PHE A 47 3.32 -4.98 -5.08
CA PHE A 47 4.18 -4.44 -6.12
C PHE A 47 3.57 -3.21 -6.81
N ILE A 48 2.27 -3.23 -7.09
CA ILE A 48 1.58 -2.06 -7.65
C ILE A 48 1.59 -0.92 -6.63
N HIS A 49 1.34 -1.21 -5.36
CA HIS A 49 1.43 -0.23 -4.28
C HIS A 49 2.83 0.44 -4.25
N SER A 50 3.90 -0.36 -4.18
CA SER A 50 5.27 0.15 -4.08
C SER A 50 5.71 0.92 -5.32
N LEU A 51 5.24 0.53 -6.51
CA LEU A 51 5.50 1.28 -7.74
C LEU A 51 4.84 2.66 -7.69
N ILE A 52 3.56 2.71 -7.30
CA ILE A 52 2.81 3.97 -7.19
C ILE A 52 3.45 4.88 -6.14
N THR A 53 3.68 4.39 -4.92
CA THR A 53 4.21 5.22 -3.84
C THR A 53 5.68 5.57 -4.02
N GLY A 54 6.48 4.69 -4.63
CA GLY A 54 7.86 4.98 -4.98
C GLY A 54 7.99 6.11 -6.00
N ILE A 55 7.25 6.05 -7.10
CA ILE A 55 7.23 7.13 -8.10
C ILE A 55 6.67 8.42 -7.48
N TRP A 56 5.58 8.32 -6.72
CA TRP A 56 4.97 9.47 -6.07
C TRP A 56 5.93 10.13 -5.07
N ALA A 57 6.69 9.37 -4.29
CA ALA A 57 7.67 9.90 -3.36
C ALA A 57 8.75 10.72 -4.09
N VAL A 58 9.28 10.23 -5.20
CA VAL A 58 10.24 10.99 -6.03
C VAL A 58 9.60 12.27 -6.56
N LEU A 59 8.34 12.22 -7.01
CA LEU A 59 7.61 13.41 -7.46
C LEU A 59 7.39 14.42 -6.33
N CYS A 60 7.15 13.97 -5.10
CA CYS A 60 7.06 14.84 -3.93
C CYS A 60 8.35 15.66 -3.77
N PHE A 61 9.51 15.01 -3.77
CA PHE A 61 10.81 15.71 -3.68
C PHE A 61 11.08 16.62 -4.87
N TYR A 62 10.68 16.22 -6.08
CA TYR A 62 10.84 17.04 -7.28
C TYR A 62 10.01 18.33 -7.21
N MET A 63 8.76 18.25 -6.75
CA MET A 63 7.84 19.39 -6.66
C MET A 63 8.11 20.29 -5.45
N HIS A 64 8.60 19.71 -4.35
CA HIS A 64 8.93 20.41 -3.12
C HIS A 64 10.35 20.03 -2.66
N PRO A 65 11.39 20.57 -3.31
CA PRO A 65 12.78 20.21 -3.04
C PRO A 65 13.22 20.48 -1.60
N GLN A 66 12.55 21.40 -0.89
CA GLN A 66 12.78 21.70 0.53
C GLN A 66 12.52 20.48 1.43
N MET A 67 11.69 19.51 1.00
CA MET A 67 11.49 18.26 1.74
C MET A 67 12.74 17.38 1.75
N ALA A 68 13.70 17.58 0.83
CA ALA A 68 14.99 16.89 0.85
C ALA A 68 15.94 17.45 1.91
N GLU A 69 15.72 18.70 2.33
CA GLU A 69 16.50 19.37 3.38
C GLU A 69 15.89 19.10 4.76
N ASP A 70 14.56 19.16 4.88
CA ASP A 70 13.83 18.88 6.10
C ASP A 70 12.49 18.18 5.81
N LEU A 71 12.44 16.87 6.02
CA LEU A 71 11.25 16.04 5.82
C LEU A 71 10.28 16.07 7.02
N ILE A 72 10.69 16.64 8.15
CA ILE A 72 9.90 16.66 9.39
C ILE A 72 8.96 17.85 9.36
N GLU A 73 9.48 19.06 9.14
CA GLU A 73 8.67 20.27 9.14
C GLU A 73 8.12 20.59 7.75
N THR A 74 8.87 20.28 6.69
CA THR A 74 8.41 20.53 5.32
C THR A 74 7.53 19.40 4.82
N HIS A 75 6.26 19.71 4.59
CA HIS A 75 5.30 18.78 4.03
C HIS A 75 4.31 19.49 3.12
N SER A 76 3.68 18.73 2.23
CA SER A 76 2.62 19.22 1.35
C SER A 76 1.37 18.36 1.49
N VAL A 77 0.24 18.85 0.98
CA VAL A 77 -0.97 18.02 0.85
C VAL A 77 -0.70 16.79 -0.04
N PHE A 78 0.21 16.93 -1.01
CA PHE A 78 0.60 15.86 -1.92
C PHE A 78 1.40 14.75 -1.21
N SER A 79 2.33 15.10 -0.32
CA SER A 79 3.05 14.11 0.50
C SER A 79 2.15 13.49 1.58
N HIS A 80 1.24 14.26 2.18
CA HIS A 80 0.24 13.72 3.09
C HIS A 80 -0.71 12.72 2.41
N ALA A 81 -1.14 13.01 1.18
CA ALA A 81 -1.98 12.09 0.42
C ALA A 81 -1.25 10.76 0.14
N LEU A 82 0.05 10.81 -0.23
CA LEU A 82 0.90 9.61 -0.37
C LEU A 82 0.91 8.76 0.91
N VAL A 83 1.09 9.40 2.07
CA VAL A 83 1.07 8.71 3.37
C VAL A 83 -0.31 8.10 3.62
N CYS A 84 -1.40 8.83 3.38
CA CYS A 84 -2.77 8.32 3.56
C CYS A 84 -3.05 7.10 2.66
N VAL A 85 -2.57 7.12 1.41
CA VAL A 85 -2.66 6.00 0.47
C VAL A 85 -1.84 4.81 0.95
N SER A 86 -0.67 5.05 1.54
CA SER A 86 0.17 3.97 2.09
C SER A 86 -0.45 3.32 3.31
N ILE A 87 -1.01 4.12 4.23
CA ILE A 87 -1.76 3.59 5.37
C ILE A 87 -2.98 2.79 4.92
N GLY A 88 -3.72 3.29 3.91
CA GLY A 88 -4.88 2.59 3.37
C GLY A 88 -4.52 1.22 2.77
N TYR A 89 -3.40 1.15 2.04
CA TYR A 89 -2.82 -0.10 1.57
C TYR A 89 -2.48 -1.05 2.73
N PHE A 90 -1.74 -0.57 3.75
CA PHE A 90 -1.33 -1.42 4.87
C PHE A 90 -2.52 -1.96 5.67
N ILE A 91 -3.58 -1.17 5.85
CA ILE A 91 -4.83 -1.65 6.48
C ILE A 91 -5.43 -2.79 5.64
N TYR A 92 -5.53 -2.60 4.32
CA TYR A 92 -6.01 -3.63 3.40
C TYR A 92 -5.14 -4.91 3.49
N ASP A 93 -3.82 -4.78 3.39
CA ASP A 93 -2.86 -5.89 3.34
C ASP A 93 -2.87 -6.69 4.66
N PHE A 94 -2.97 -5.98 5.80
CA PHE A 94 -3.12 -6.58 7.12
C PHE A 94 -4.35 -7.50 7.18
N PHE A 95 -5.52 -7.00 6.76
CA PHE A 95 -6.73 -7.83 6.75
C PHE A 95 -6.63 -8.98 5.75
N ASP A 96 -6.10 -8.75 4.55
CA ASP A 96 -5.93 -9.80 3.55
C ASP A 96 -5.04 -10.95 4.06
N MET A 97 -3.94 -10.63 4.74
CA MET A 97 -3.07 -11.62 5.38
C MET A 97 -3.74 -12.36 6.53
N VAL A 98 -4.49 -11.67 7.40
CA VAL A 98 -5.20 -12.28 8.54
C VAL A 98 -6.24 -13.30 8.07
N PHE A 99 -6.95 -13.01 6.97
CA PHE A 99 -7.99 -13.91 6.47
C PHE A 99 -7.46 -15.08 5.63
N ASN A 100 -6.35 -14.89 4.90
CA ASN A 100 -5.91 -15.87 3.90
C ASN A 100 -4.62 -16.62 4.28
N GLN A 101 -3.79 -16.12 5.20
CA GLN A 101 -2.53 -16.76 5.59
C GLN A 101 -2.64 -17.48 6.94
N LYS A 102 -2.01 -18.66 7.06
CA LYS A 102 -1.79 -19.28 8.38
C LYS A 102 -0.85 -18.38 9.18
N ILE A 103 -1.36 -17.81 10.28
CA ILE A 103 -0.66 -16.89 11.20
C ILE A 103 0.79 -17.33 11.51
N ASN A 104 1.07 -18.64 11.60
CA ASN A 104 2.42 -19.19 11.85
C ASN A 104 3.49 -18.87 10.79
N GLN A 105 3.14 -18.45 9.56
CA GLN A 105 4.11 -18.04 8.53
C GLN A 105 4.14 -16.51 8.31
N SER A 106 3.28 -15.76 8.98
CA SER A 106 3.06 -14.32 8.75
C SER A 106 3.62 -13.44 9.87
N TRP A 107 4.07 -14.00 10.98
CA TRP A 107 4.50 -13.24 12.16
C TRP A 107 5.58 -12.22 11.87
N GLU A 108 6.64 -12.61 11.15
CA GLU A 108 7.74 -11.69 10.81
C GLU A 108 7.26 -10.54 9.91
N LEU A 109 6.40 -10.83 8.94
CA LEU A 109 5.89 -9.83 8.00
C LEU A 109 4.88 -8.88 8.65
N LEU A 110 4.05 -9.37 9.58
CA LEU A 110 3.08 -8.56 10.32
C LEU A 110 3.78 -7.60 11.30
N PHE A 111 4.84 -8.05 11.98
CA PHE A 111 5.65 -7.16 12.83
C PHE A 111 6.33 -6.06 12.04
N HIS A 112 6.80 -6.35 10.82
CA HIS A 112 7.37 -5.35 9.93
C HIS A 112 6.42 -4.20 9.57
N HIS A 113 5.10 -4.40 9.67
CA HIS A 113 4.08 -3.40 9.37
C HIS A 113 3.60 -2.60 10.60
N MET A 114 4.08 -2.94 11.81
CA MET A 114 3.76 -2.20 13.05
C MET A 114 4.79 -1.12 13.41
N VAL A 115 5.91 -1.02 12.69
CA VAL A 115 6.97 -0.01 12.88
C VAL A 115 6.80 1.09 11.84
#